data_AF-A0A920P3R1-F1
#
_entry.id   AF-A0A920P3R1-F1
#
_cell.length_a   1.000
_cell.length_b   1.000
_cell.length_c   1.000
_cell.angle_alpha   90.00
_cell.angle_beta   90.00
_cell.angle_gamma   90.00
#
_symmetry.space_group_name_H-M   'P 1'
#
loop_
_entity.id
_entity.type
_entity.pdbx_description
1 polymer ?
#
loop_
_entity_poly.entity_id
_entity_poly.type
_entity_poly.pdbx_seq_one_letter_code
_entity_poly.pdbx_strand_id
1 'polypeptide(L)'
;MSETLRRAVSGGRVGHAYLFCGPRGVGKTTLARVLAMALNCSKRSDDGEPCGACDNCTRIWGGQTALDVVEIDAASNRGVDDARDLRERAMYAPSAEGRFKVYIVDEAHMLTREAWNALLKILEEPPASVGFLFLQRPNLRR
;
A
#
# COMPACT_ATOMS: atom_id res chain seq x y z
N MET A 1 -3.43 9.41 -11.86
CA MET A 1 -3.52 7.96 -11.50
C MET A 1 -4.11 7.16 -12.67
N SER A 2 -3.93 5.83 -12.74
CA SER A 2 -4.58 5.03 -13.80
C SER A 2 -6.11 5.13 -13.71
N GLU A 3 -6.80 5.05 -14.84
CA GLU A 3 -8.27 5.17 -14.88
C GLU A 3 -8.96 4.09 -14.04
N THR A 4 -8.45 2.85 -14.06
CA THR A 4 -8.98 1.75 -13.26
C THR A 4 -8.93 2.05 -11.76
N LEU A 5 -7.80 2.57 -11.26
CA LEU A 5 -7.66 2.90 -9.84
C LEU A 5 -8.52 4.11 -9.45
N ARG A 6 -8.62 5.14 -10.31
CA ARG A 6 -9.55 6.26 -10.10
C ARG A 6 -10.99 5.81 -9.92
N ARG A 7 -11.49 4.95 -10.80
CA ARG A 7 -12.85 4.40 -10.72
C ARG A 7 -13.06 3.50 -9.50
N ALA A 8 -12.02 2.78 -9.06
CA ALA A 8 -12.08 1.99 -7.83
C ALA A 8 -12.19 2.88 -6.59
N VAL A 9 -11.39 3.95 -6.53
CA VAL A 9 -11.39 4.91 -5.42
C VAL A 9 -12.70 5.69 -5.34
N SER A 10 -13.14 6.30 -6.44
CA SER A 10 -14.40 7.06 -6.48
C SER A 10 -15.63 6.20 -6.19
N GLY A 11 -15.62 4.95 -6.67
CA GLY A 11 -16.71 4.00 -6.44
C GLY A 11 -16.66 3.26 -5.10
N GLY A 12 -15.68 3.50 -4.22
CA GLY A 12 -15.54 2.77 -2.95
C GLY A 12 -15.26 1.26 -3.12
N ARG A 13 -14.69 0.86 -4.27
CA ARG A 13 -14.40 -0.54 -4.63
C ARG A 13 -12.91 -0.83 -4.66
N VAL A 14 -12.15 -0.17 -3.80
CA VAL A 14 -10.70 -0.39 -3.69
C VAL A 14 -10.46 -1.75 -3.06
N GLY A 15 -9.65 -2.58 -3.72
CA GLY A 15 -9.25 -3.87 -3.19
C GLY A 15 -8.35 -3.73 -1.96
N HIS A 16 -8.40 -4.71 -1.07
CA HIS A 16 -7.53 -4.75 0.12
C HIS A 16 -6.05 -5.00 -0.24
N ALA A 17 -5.76 -5.50 -1.44
CA ALA A 17 -4.39 -5.72 -1.91
C ALA A 17 -4.23 -5.44 -3.41
N TYR A 18 -3.12 -4.81 -3.77
CA TYR A 18 -2.67 -4.62 -5.15
C TYR A 18 -1.22 -5.06 -5.31
N LEU A 19 -0.91 -5.61 -6.49
CA LEU A 19 0.44 -5.99 -6.89
C LEU A 19 0.85 -5.21 -8.12
N PHE A 20 1.82 -4.32 -7.98
CA PHE A 20 2.41 -3.57 -9.08
C PHE A 20 3.67 -4.27 -9.57
N CYS A 21 3.61 -4.80 -10.79
CA CYS A 21 4.70 -5.51 -11.45
C CYS A 21 5.32 -4.64 -12.54
N GLY A 22 6.64 -4.54 -12.55
CA GLY A 22 7.34 -3.88 -13.66
C GLY A 22 8.81 -3.54 -13.38
N PRO A 23 9.59 -3.19 -14.40
CA PRO A 23 11.00 -2.79 -14.25
C PRO A 23 11.21 -1.64 -13.26
N ARG A 24 12.45 -1.40 -12.86
CA ARG A 24 12.79 -0.22 -12.03
C ARG A 24 12.54 1.05 -12.85
N GLY A 25 12.06 2.12 -12.20
CA GLY A 25 11.83 3.41 -12.84
C GLY A 25 10.49 3.60 -13.56
N VAL A 26 9.64 2.56 -13.69
CA VAL A 26 8.31 2.70 -14.35
C VAL A 26 7.23 3.37 -13.49
N GLY A 27 7.60 3.92 -12.32
CA GLY A 27 6.68 4.65 -11.45
C GLY A 27 5.84 3.80 -10.49
N LYS A 28 6.23 2.56 -10.16
CA LYS A 28 5.48 1.70 -9.22
C LYS A 28 5.30 2.32 -7.84
N THR A 29 6.39 2.78 -7.22
CA THR A 29 6.38 3.46 -5.92
C THR A 29 5.56 4.75 -5.98
N THR A 30 5.70 5.52 -7.06
CA THR A 30 4.91 6.73 -7.30
C THR A 30 3.43 6.41 -7.35
N LEU A 31 3.02 5.38 -8.10
CA LEU A 31 1.62 4.97 -8.19
C LEU A 31 1.08 4.49 -6.84
N ALA A 32 1.87 3.73 -6.08
CA ALA A 32 1.49 3.29 -4.75
C ALA A 32 1.26 4.46 -3.79
N ARG A 33 2.18 5.44 -3.78
CA ARG A 33 2.00 6.67 -2.99
C ARG A 33 0.79 7.45 -3.44
N VAL A 34 0.55 7.60 -4.74
CA VAL A 34 -0.65 8.29 -5.26
C VAL A 34 -1.94 7.61 -4.84
N LEU A 35 -2.01 6.28 -4.88
CA LEU A 35 -3.17 5.53 -4.40
C LEU A 35 -3.35 5.70 -2.87
N ALA A 36 -2.27 5.62 -2.09
CA ALA A 36 -2.31 5.85 -0.65
C ALA A 36 -2.77 7.28 -0.31
N MET A 37 -2.31 8.28 -1.08
CA MET A 37 -2.80 9.65 -0.99
C MET A 37 -4.29 9.72 -1.31
N ALA A 38 -4.75 9.08 -2.38
CA ALA A 38 -6.16 9.08 -2.75
C ALA A 38 -7.01 8.53 -1.61
N LEU A 39 -6.63 7.40 -1.01
CA LEU A 39 -7.35 6.79 0.10
C LEU A 39 -7.44 7.68 1.36
N ASN A 40 -6.40 8.47 1.65
CA ASN A 40 -6.29 9.27 2.86
C ASN A 40 -6.48 10.79 2.66
N CYS A 41 -6.86 11.22 1.45
CA CYS A 41 -7.02 12.63 1.13
C CYS A 41 -8.40 13.15 1.54
N SER A 42 -8.42 14.16 2.42
CA SER A 42 -9.65 14.83 2.88
C SER A 42 -10.33 15.72 1.81
N LYS A 43 -9.57 16.13 0.80
CA LYS A 43 -10.05 16.98 -0.32
C LYS A 43 -9.96 16.23 -1.65
N ARG A 44 -10.20 14.92 -1.62
CA ARG A 44 -10.18 14.07 -2.82
C ARG A 44 -11.28 14.53 -3.76
N SER A 45 -11.01 14.58 -5.06
CA SER A 45 -12.02 14.88 -6.07
C SER A 45 -13.01 13.73 -6.24
N ASP A 46 -14.18 14.02 -6.81
CA ASP A 46 -15.22 13.01 -7.05
C ASP A 46 -14.78 11.90 -8.01
N ASP A 47 -13.82 12.17 -8.90
CA ASP A 47 -13.21 11.19 -9.80
C ASP A 47 -12.13 10.31 -9.13
N GLY A 48 -11.85 10.55 -7.85
CA GLY A 48 -10.97 9.73 -7.03
C GLY A 48 -9.49 10.16 -7.01
N GLU A 49 -9.13 11.31 -7.59
CA GLU A 49 -7.75 11.82 -7.53
C GLU A 49 -7.46 12.54 -6.20
N PRO A 50 -6.27 12.31 -5.59
CA PRO A 50 -5.86 13.08 -4.43
C PRO A 50 -5.57 14.54 -4.82
N CYS A 51 -5.85 15.48 -3.92
CA CYS A 51 -5.58 16.90 -4.19
C CYS A 51 -4.08 17.26 -4.28
N GLY A 52 -3.19 16.41 -3.76
CA GLY A 52 -1.74 16.62 -3.77
C GLY A 52 -1.24 17.73 -2.82
N ALA A 53 -2.13 18.56 -2.25
CA ALA A 53 -1.75 19.75 -1.49
C ALA A 53 -2.16 19.73 0.00
N CYS A 54 -3.04 18.82 0.43
CA CYS A 54 -3.41 18.71 1.84
C CYS A 54 -2.30 18.03 2.66
N ASP A 55 -2.31 18.24 3.98
CA ASP A 55 -1.29 17.72 4.90
C ASP A 55 -1.05 16.21 4.76
N ASN A 56 -2.10 15.41 4.55
CA ASN A 56 -1.93 13.97 4.34
C ASN A 56 -1.22 13.68 3.01
N CYS A 57 -1.60 14.37 1.93
CA CYS A 57 -0.96 14.18 0.63
C CYS A 57 0.52 14.56 0.69
N THR A 58 0.85 15.70 1.29
CA THR A 58 2.24 16.16 1.39
C THR A 58 3.08 15.25 2.28
N ARG A 59 2.55 14.77 3.41
CA ARG A 59 3.23 13.80 4.30
C ARG A 59 3.48 12.46 3.62
N ILE A 60 2.48 11.92 2.92
CA ILE A 60 2.61 10.65 2.18
C ILE A 60 3.62 10.80 1.03
N TRP A 61 3.55 11.90 0.30
CA TRP A 61 4.51 12.17 -0.78
C TRP A 61 5.96 12.29 -0.27
N GLY A 62 6.14 12.96 0.88
CA GLY A 62 7.43 13.11 1.56
C GLY A 62 7.98 11.83 2.19
N GLY A 63 7.18 10.75 2.28
CA GLY A 63 7.63 9.41 2.64
C GLY A 63 8.08 9.18 4.10
N GLN A 64 8.10 10.19 4.97
CA GLN A 64 8.73 10.08 6.29
C GLN A 64 7.82 10.31 7.51
N THR A 65 6.56 10.73 7.32
CA THR A 65 5.70 11.16 8.45
C THR A 65 4.21 10.84 8.32
N ALA A 66 3.83 9.93 7.41
CA ALA A 66 2.45 9.50 7.30
C ALA A 66 2.14 8.40 8.34
N LEU A 67 1.32 8.71 9.33
CA LEU A 67 0.93 7.75 10.38
C LEU A 67 0.23 6.51 9.83
N ASP A 68 -0.57 6.70 8.77
CA ASP A 68 -1.40 5.67 8.17
C ASP A 68 -0.79 5.05 6.91
N VAL A 69 0.44 5.43 6.54
CA VAL A 69 1.12 4.86 5.37
C VAL A 69 2.52 4.42 5.77
N VAL A 70 2.76 3.11 5.69
CA VAL A 70 4.02 2.49 6.09
C VAL A 70 4.70 1.91 4.85
N GLU A 71 5.91 2.37 4.56
CA GLU A 71 6.75 1.82 3.49
C GLU A 71 7.75 0.83 4.08
N ILE A 72 7.80 -0.37 3.50
CA ILE A 72 8.64 -1.48 3.95
C ILE A 72 9.46 -1.96 2.76
N ASP A 73 10.78 -1.98 2.92
CA ASP A 73 11.67 -2.66 1.98
C ASP A 73 11.74 -4.15 2.34
N ALA A 74 11.12 -5.00 1.52
CA ALA A 74 11.12 -6.44 1.73
C ALA A 74 12.49 -7.08 1.52
N ALA A 75 13.45 -6.43 0.85
CA ALA A 75 14.81 -6.96 0.76
C ALA A 75 15.50 -6.96 2.12
N SER A 76 15.17 -5.98 2.96
CA SER A 76 15.72 -5.80 4.31
C SER A 76 14.85 -6.45 5.40
N ASN A 77 13.54 -6.58 5.18
CA ASN A 77 12.54 -7.13 6.12
C ASN A 77 11.88 -8.39 5.54
N ARG A 78 12.71 -9.36 5.12
CA ARG A 78 12.26 -10.55 4.39
C ARG A 78 11.74 -11.69 5.26
N GLY A 79 11.92 -11.61 6.57
CA GLY A 79 11.75 -12.72 7.50
C GLY A 79 10.29 -12.98 7.88
N VAL A 80 10.05 -14.19 8.41
CA VAL A 80 8.72 -14.56 8.93
C VAL A 80 8.31 -13.71 10.13
N ASP A 81 9.26 -13.29 10.96
CA ASP A 81 8.98 -12.49 12.15
C ASP A 81 8.59 -11.06 11.74
N ASP A 82 9.30 -10.45 10.79
CA ASP A 82 8.92 -9.15 10.20
C ASP A 82 7.49 -9.17 9.63
N ALA A 83 7.13 -10.26 8.94
CA ALA A 83 5.80 -10.45 8.37
C ALA A 83 4.71 -10.65 9.44
N ARG A 84 5.04 -11.32 10.56
CA ARG A 84 4.12 -11.48 11.71
C ARG A 84 3.88 -10.15 12.41
N ASP A 85 4.94 -9.38 12.63
CA ASP A 85 4.88 -8.03 13.17
C ASP A 85 4.03 -7.12 12.28
N LEU A 86 4.26 -7.17 10.96
CA LEU A 86 3.47 -6.43 9.97
C LEU A 86 1.99 -6.80 10.07
N ARG A 87 1.67 -8.09 10.10
CA ARG A 87 0.30 -8.60 10.24
C ARG A 87 -0.35 -8.11 11.54
N GLU A 88 0.34 -8.20 12.66
CA GLU A 88 -0.17 -7.75 13.96
C GLU A 88 -0.45 -6.25 13.95
N ARG A 89 0.50 -5.44 13.44
CA ARG A 89 0.32 -4.00 13.33
C ARG A 89 -0.83 -3.62 12.40
N ALA A 90 -1.09 -4.43 11.37
CA ALA A 90 -2.18 -4.22 10.43
C ALA A 90 -3.56 -4.47 11.05
N MET A 91 -3.66 -5.20 12.18
CA MET A 91 -4.93 -5.37 12.89
C MET A 91 -5.40 -4.11 13.63
N TYR A 92 -4.50 -3.14 13.88
CA TYR A 92 -4.88 -1.89 14.53
C TYR A 92 -5.58 -0.94 13.57
N ALA A 93 -6.59 -0.24 14.09
CA ALA A 93 -7.31 0.79 13.37
C ALA A 93 -6.37 1.92 12.88
N PRO A 94 -6.74 2.61 11.78
CA PRO A 94 -6.09 3.84 11.34
C PRO A 94 -6.15 4.94 12.41
N SER A 95 -5.30 5.96 12.26
CA SER A 95 -5.17 7.08 13.21
C SER A 95 -6.43 7.94 13.37
N ALA A 96 -7.36 7.88 12.41
CA ALA A 96 -8.65 8.55 12.47
C ALA A 96 -9.71 7.78 11.68
N GLU A 97 -10.97 8.03 12.01
CA GLU A 97 -12.11 7.45 11.30
C GLU A 97 -12.12 7.85 9.82
N GLY A 98 -12.51 6.92 8.95
CA GLY A 98 -12.57 7.12 7.50
C GLY A 98 -11.22 7.09 6.78
N ARG A 99 -10.10 6.89 7.50
CA ARG A 99 -8.77 6.71 6.90
C ARG A 99 -8.47 5.25 6.58
N PHE A 100 -7.44 5.03 5.77
CA PHE A 100 -6.90 3.72 5.45
C PHE A 100 -5.48 3.57 5.95
N LYS A 101 -5.20 2.45 6.60
CA LYS A 101 -3.84 2.03 6.94
C LYS A 101 -3.24 1.28 5.74
N VAL A 102 -2.30 1.90 5.05
CA VAL A 102 -1.73 1.41 3.81
C VAL A 102 -0.29 0.95 4.03
N TYR A 103 0.00 -0.29 3.66
CA TYR A 103 1.34 -0.87 3.68
C TYR A 103 1.88 -0.97 2.26
N ILE A 104 2.91 -0.20 1.94
CA ILE A 104 3.64 -0.29 0.67
C ILE A 104 4.84 -1.20 0.90
N VAL A 105 4.83 -2.37 0.28
CA VAL A 105 5.90 -3.37 0.42
C VAL A 105 6.71 -3.37 -0.87
N ASP A 106 7.85 -2.67 -0.86
CA ASP A 106 8.77 -2.64 -1.99
C ASP A 106 9.56 -3.94 -2.09
N GLU A 107 9.94 -4.31 -3.31
CA GLU A 107 10.71 -5.52 -3.60
C GLU A 107 10.06 -6.81 -3.02
N ALA A 108 8.73 -6.91 -3.01
CA ALA A 108 7.95 -7.97 -2.35
C ALA A 108 8.29 -9.42 -2.77
N HIS A 109 8.93 -9.61 -3.92
CA HIS A 109 9.47 -10.90 -4.37
C HIS A 109 10.67 -11.38 -3.54
N MET A 110 11.26 -10.50 -2.72
CA MET A 110 12.35 -10.81 -1.80
C MET A 110 11.87 -11.42 -0.47
N LEU A 111 10.56 -11.37 -0.17
CA LEU A 111 9.98 -12.03 0.99
C LEU A 111 10.20 -13.55 0.92
N THR A 112 10.53 -14.18 2.05
CA THR A 112 10.60 -15.64 2.09
C THR A 112 9.20 -16.26 1.95
N ARG A 113 9.16 -17.56 1.65
CA ARG A 113 7.89 -18.29 1.57
C ARG A 113 7.16 -18.28 2.91
N GLU A 114 7.91 -18.39 4.01
CA GLU A 114 7.37 -18.35 5.37
C GLU A 114 6.77 -16.97 5.69
N ALA A 115 7.41 -15.89 5.23
CA ALA A 115 6.88 -14.53 5.35
C ALA A 115 5.57 -14.36 4.58
N TRP A 116 5.50 -14.83 3.33
CA TRP A 116 4.25 -14.84 2.57
C TRP A 116 3.14 -15.61 3.26
N ASN A 117 3.43 -16.82 3.77
CA ASN A 117 2.46 -17.63 4.49
C ASN A 117 1.94 -16.94 5.76
N ALA A 118 2.77 -16.15 6.44
CA ALA A 118 2.35 -15.37 7.59
C ALA A 118 1.35 -14.27 7.21
N LEU A 119 1.49 -13.67 6.02
CA LEU A 119 0.60 -12.63 5.48
C LEU A 119 -0.68 -13.19 4.86
N LEU A 120 -0.72 -14.45 4.39
CA LEU A 120 -1.90 -15.03 3.75
C LEU A 120 -3.17 -14.87 4.59
N LYS A 121 -3.08 -15.10 5.91
CA LYS A 121 -4.22 -14.99 6.82
C LYS A 121 -4.91 -13.62 6.77
N ILE A 122 -4.13 -12.52 6.73
CA ILE A 122 -4.70 -11.17 6.69
C ILE A 122 -5.12 -10.76 5.28
N LEU A 123 -4.54 -11.38 4.23
CA LEU A 123 -4.99 -11.16 2.86
C LEU A 123 -6.32 -11.87 2.58
N GLU A 124 -6.56 -13.02 3.21
CA GLU A 124 -7.83 -13.76 3.12
C GLU A 124 -8.96 -13.06 3.90
N GLU A 125 -8.66 -12.56 5.10
CA GLU A 125 -9.62 -11.86 5.96
C GLU A 125 -9.09 -10.46 6.37
N PRO A 126 -9.09 -9.49 5.44
CA PRO A 126 -8.51 -8.18 5.68
C PRO A 126 -9.42 -7.31 6.57
N PRO A 127 -8.86 -6.53 7.51
CA PRO A 127 -9.60 -5.47 8.16
C PRO A 127 -10.09 -4.43 7.14
N ALA A 128 -11.30 -3.91 7.33
CA ALA A 128 -12.00 -3.07 6.34
C ALA A 128 -11.24 -1.82 5.89
N SER A 129 -10.36 -1.29 6.74
CA SER A 129 -9.60 -0.06 6.50
C SER A 129 -8.10 -0.30 6.30
N VAL A 130 -7.70 -1.49 5.86
CA VAL A 130 -6.30 -1.86 5.60
C VAL A 130 -6.09 -2.16 4.13
N GLY A 131 -4.99 -1.64 3.57
CA GLY A 131 -4.60 -1.87 2.19
C GLY A 131 -3.13 -2.28 2.06
N PHE A 132 -2.84 -3.29 1.24
CA PHE A 132 -1.48 -3.70 0.91
C PHE A 132 -1.14 -3.36 -0.55
N LEU A 133 -0.03 -2.66 -0.77
CA LEU A 133 0.48 -2.31 -2.09
C LEU A 133 1.85 -2.96 -2.27
N PHE A 134 1.87 -4.11 -2.91
CA PHE A 134 3.10 -4.85 -3.18
C PHE A 134 3.75 -4.36 -4.47
N LEU A 135 5.05 -4.11 -4.43
CA LEU A 135 5.85 -3.74 -5.60
C LEU A 135 6.81 -4.89 -5.89
N GLN A 136 6.84 -5.36 -7.13
CA GLN A 136 7.84 -6.35 -7.52
C GLN A 136 8.44 -6.08 -8.90
N ARG A 137 9.66 -6.55 -9.08
CA ARG A 137 10.33 -6.60 -10.36
C ARG A 137 9.85 -7.86 -11.12
N PRO A 138 9.79 -7.81 -12.45
CA PRO A 138 9.50 -9.01 -13.22
C PRO A 138 10.59 -10.06 -12.95
N ASN A 139 10.16 -11.31 -12.73
CA ASN A 139 11.05 -12.45 -12.73
C ASN A 139 11.59 -12.63 -14.16
N LEU A 140 12.71 -11.98 -14.46
CA LEU A 140 13.51 -12.29 -15.64
C LEU A 140 14.20 -13.63 -15.38
N ARG A 141 13.45 -14.73 -15.55
CA ARG A 141 14.06 -16.01 -15.87
C ARG A 141 14.75 -15.82 -17.23
N ARG A 142 16.08 -15.74 -17.22
CA ARG A 142 16.87 -16.17 -18.37
C ARG A 142 17.08 -17.67 -18.26
#